data_AF-A0A812RQL9-F1
#
_entry.id   AF-A0A812RQL9-F1
#
_cell.length_a   1.000
_cell.length_b   1.000
_cell.length_c   1.000
_cell.angle_alpha   90.00
_cell.angle_beta   90.00
_cell.angle_gamma   90.00
#
_symmetry.space_group_name_H-M   'P 1'
#
loop_
_entity.id
_entity.type
_entity.pdbx_description
1 polymer ?
#
loop_
_entity_poly.entity_id
_entity_poly.type
_entity_poly.pdbx_seq_one_letter_code
_entity_poly.pdbx_strand_id
1 'polypeptide(L)'
;VYPEWFTLPLAPYARRRTLQKEIVPGQVWVLDQIFGTFYVHVPIRATVLKVTGGLLVYAPVAATKECLGMIRDLEQKHGPVRWILLPSKAVEHKVLTAPFARKFPDAKLFVAPGQFSVPV
;
A
#
# COMPACT_ATOMS: atom_id res chain seq x y z
N VAL A 1 11.25 1.06 9.34
CA VAL A 1 11.31 -0.42 9.52
C VAL A 1 9.90 -0.96 9.43
N TYR A 2 9.68 -1.99 8.61
CA TYR A 2 8.42 -2.72 8.45
C TYR A 2 8.48 -3.98 9.34
N PRO A 3 7.63 -4.12 10.37
CA PRO A 3 7.75 -5.20 11.35
C PRO A 3 7.26 -6.57 10.82
N GLU A 4 6.29 -6.61 9.91
CA GLU A 4 5.69 -7.85 9.40
C GLU A 4 6.48 -8.47 8.23
N TRP A 5 7.74 -8.07 8.03
CA TRP A 5 8.58 -8.52 6.91
C TRP A 5 8.82 -10.05 6.86
N PHE A 6 8.69 -10.74 8.00
CA PHE A 6 8.86 -12.18 8.10
C PHE A 6 7.72 -12.99 7.47
N THR A 7 6.56 -12.36 7.23
CA THR A 7 5.40 -13.02 6.58
C THR A 7 5.67 -13.40 5.12
N LEU A 8 6.52 -12.63 4.45
CA LEU A 8 7.07 -12.92 3.14
C LEU A 8 8.51 -12.37 3.10
N PRO A 9 9.51 -13.16 3.54
CA PRO A 9 10.87 -12.71 3.80
C PRO A 9 11.67 -12.53 2.51
N LEU A 10 11.19 -11.62 1.66
CA LEU A 10 11.77 -11.24 0.40
C LEU A 10 12.41 -9.85 0.52
N ALA A 11 13.42 -9.60 -0.31
CA ALA A 11 14.12 -8.34 -0.31
C ALA A 11 13.14 -7.18 -0.55
N PRO A 12 13.32 -6.03 0.12
CA PRO A 12 14.43 -5.65 1.00
C PRO A 12 14.13 -5.90 2.50
N TYR A 13 13.37 -6.95 2.81
CA TYR A 13 13.06 -7.37 4.18
C TYR A 13 12.38 -6.25 4.98
N ALA A 14 12.94 -5.89 6.13
CA ALA A 14 12.39 -4.88 7.04
C ALA A 14 12.64 -3.43 6.59
N ARG A 15 13.59 -3.18 5.69
CA ARG A 15 14.01 -1.83 5.27
C ARG A 15 13.60 -1.56 3.83
N ARG A 16 12.35 -1.13 3.66
CA ARG A 16 11.76 -0.75 2.37
C ARG A 16 11.74 0.77 2.27
N ARG A 17 12.46 1.32 1.29
CA ARG A 17 12.34 2.73 0.90
C ARG A 17 11.09 2.90 0.04
N THR A 18 10.35 3.97 0.30
CA THR A 18 9.15 4.35 -0.42
C THR A 18 9.44 5.62 -1.20
N LEU A 19 9.12 5.62 -2.49
CA LEU A 19 9.23 6.79 -3.35
C LEU A 19 7.82 7.24 -3.72
N GLN A 20 7.47 8.47 -3.35
CA GLN A 20 6.19 9.07 -3.76
C GLN A 20 6.40 9.93 -5.00
N LYS A 21 5.49 9.79 -5.97
CA LYS A 21 5.40 10.68 -7.12
C LYS A 21 3.95 11.06 -7.37
N GLU A 22 3.70 12.34 -7.55
CA GLU A 22 2.44 12.82 -8.10
C GLU A 22 2.43 12.62 -9.61
N ILE A 23 1.42 11.93 -10.13
CA ILE A 23 1.29 11.63 -11.56
C ILE A 23 0.16 12.41 -12.23
N VAL A 24 -0.86 12.77 -11.44
CA VAL A 24 -1.90 13.72 -11.85
C VAL A 24 -2.03 14.76 -10.74
N PRO A 25 -1.70 16.04 -11.02
CA PRO A 25 -1.70 17.09 -10.01
C PRO A 25 -3.00 17.16 -9.19
N GLY A 26 -2.88 17.09 -7.87
CA GLY A 26 -3.98 17.17 -6.92
C GLY A 26 -4.97 15.99 -6.94
N GLN A 27 -4.68 14.93 -7.70
CA GLN A 27 -5.61 13.82 -7.92
C GLN A 27 -5.02 12.44 -7.73
N VAL A 28 -3.80 12.18 -8.23
CA VAL A 28 -3.25 10.82 -8.24
C VAL A 28 -1.77 10.81 -7.88
N TRP A 29 -1.42 9.97 -6.91
CA TRP A 29 -0.06 9.74 -6.44
C TRP A 29 0.28 8.26 -6.52
N VAL A 30 1.55 7.95 -6.77
CA VAL A 30 2.07 6.59 -6.72
C VAL A 30 3.13 6.50 -5.64
N LEU A 31 3.11 5.39 -4.88
CA LEU A 31 4.10 5.06 -3.87
C LEU A 31 4.78 3.76 -4.27
N ASP A 32 6.05 3.85 -4.65
CA ASP A 32 6.85 2.72 -5.11
C ASP A 32 7.78 2.20 -4.03
N GLN A 33 7.86 0.89 -3.89
CA GLN A 33 8.86 0.19 -3.08
C GLN A 33 9.56 -0.86 -3.94
N ILE A 34 10.77 -1.27 -3.55
CA ILE A 34 11.39 -2.45 -4.17
C ILE A 34 10.83 -3.71 -3.52
N PHE A 35 10.61 -4.73 -4.32
CA PHE A 35 10.29 -6.08 -3.89
C PHE A 35 11.04 -7.08 -4.78
N GLY A 36 11.58 -8.15 -4.21
CA GLY A 36 12.32 -9.11 -5.04
C GLY A 36 12.91 -10.30 -4.32
N THR A 37 13.36 -11.27 -5.12
CA THR A 37 14.04 -12.49 -4.68
C THR A 37 15.33 -12.67 -5.48
N PHE A 38 16.38 -13.17 -4.84
CA PHE A 38 17.70 -13.35 -5.44
C PHE A 38 18.17 -12.08 -6.19
N TYR A 39 18.45 -12.21 -7.48
CA TYR A 39 18.91 -11.13 -8.38
C TYR A 39 17.76 -10.45 -9.14
N VAL A 40 16.50 -10.76 -8.82
CA VAL A 40 15.32 -10.18 -9.47
C VAL A 40 14.64 -9.22 -8.50
N HIS A 41 14.86 -7.93 -8.71
CA HIS A 41 14.22 -6.84 -7.99
C HIS A 41 13.30 -6.07 -8.92
N VAL A 42 12.04 -5.93 -8.51
CA VAL A 42 11.01 -5.21 -9.25
C VAL A 42 10.37 -4.13 -8.38
N PRO A 43 9.90 -3.02 -8.96
CA PRO A 43 9.09 -2.07 -8.23
C PRO A 43 7.70 -2.67 -7.96
N ILE A 44 7.24 -2.55 -6.72
CA ILE A 44 5.84 -2.75 -6.33
C ILE A 44 5.23 -1.38 -6.05
N ARG A 45 4.04 -1.12 -6.58
CA ARG A 45 3.39 0.20 -6.57
C ARG A 45 2.06 0.15 -5.84
N ALA A 46 1.85 1.12 -4.97
CA ALA A 46 0.51 1.54 -4.53
C ALA A 46 0.12 2.83 -5.27
N THR A 47 -1.17 2.99 -5.55
CA THR A 47 -1.72 4.21 -6.15
C THR A 47 -2.73 4.83 -5.20
N VAL A 48 -2.54 6.10 -4.87
CA VAL A 48 -3.47 6.88 -4.05
C VAL A 48 -4.26 7.78 -4.98
N LEU A 49 -5.57 7.70 -4.92
CA LEU A 49 -6.49 8.51 -5.70
C LEU A 49 -7.30 9.41 -4.78
N LYS A 50 -7.43 10.68 -5.14
CA LYS A 50 -8.41 11.58 -4.53
C LYS A 50 -9.81 11.17 -4.96
N VAL A 51 -10.69 11.03 -3.98
CA VAL A 51 -12.10 10.72 -4.17
C VAL A 51 -12.96 11.73 -3.42
N THR A 52 -14.26 11.73 -3.66
CA THR A 52 -15.19 12.58 -2.92
C THR A 52 -15.11 12.26 -1.43
N GLY A 53 -14.70 13.25 -0.63
CA GLY A 53 -14.61 13.14 0.83
C GLY A 53 -13.37 12.39 1.36
N GLY A 54 -12.32 12.17 0.56
CA GLY A 54 -11.06 11.62 1.06
C GLY A 54 -10.18 10.96 -0.02
N LEU A 55 -9.52 9.87 0.38
CA LEU A 55 -8.56 9.13 -0.44
C LEU A 55 -8.95 7.64 -0.61
N LEU A 56 -8.61 7.08 -1.76
CA LEU A 56 -8.61 5.66 -2.06
C LEU A 56 -7.16 5.18 -2.22
N VAL A 57 -6.78 4.12 -1.52
CA VAL A 57 -5.48 3.44 -1.74
C VAL A 57 -5.71 2.16 -2.53
N TYR A 58 -5.12 2.09 -3.71
CA TYR A 58 -5.16 0.96 -4.63
C TYR A 58 -3.85 0.17 -4.56
N ALA A 59 -3.94 -1.16 -4.44
CA ALA A 59 -2.81 -2.09 -4.36
C ALA A 59 -1.75 -1.71 -3.31
N PRO A 60 -2.08 -1.72 -2.00
CA PRO A 60 -1.16 -1.27 -0.96
C PRO A 60 0.22 -1.92 -1.00
N VAL A 61 1.24 -1.14 -0.65
CA VAL A 61 2.62 -1.59 -0.41
C VAL A 61 2.88 -1.72 1.09
N ALA A 62 4.11 -2.05 1.49
CA ALA A 62 4.40 -2.26 2.91
C ALA A 62 4.18 -0.95 3.68
N ALA A 63 3.43 -1.02 4.77
CA ALA A 63 3.08 0.11 5.64
C ALA A 63 4.28 0.55 6.52
N THR A 64 5.38 0.94 5.87
CA THR A 64 6.53 1.54 6.53
C THR A 64 6.14 2.89 7.13
N LYS A 65 6.89 3.34 8.15
CA LYS A 65 6.70 4.69 8.71
C LYS A 65 6.75 5.80 7.65
N GLU A 66 7.63 5.65 6.66
CA GLU A 66 7.78 6.59 5.53
C GLU A 66 6.54 6.58 4.63
N CYS A 67 6.08 5.39 4.20
CA CYS A 67 4.86 5.26 3.41
C CYS A 67 3.64 5.83 4.13
N LEU A 68 3.49 5.54 5.43
CA LEU A 68 2.40 6.08 6.23
C LEU A 68 2.49 7.60 6.36
N GLY A 69 3.69 8.16 6.58
CA GLY A 69 3.89 9.62 6.64
C GLY A 69 3.43 10.31 5.35
N MET A 70 3.87 9.80 4.19
CA MET A 70 3.45 10.29 2.87
C MET A 70 1.94 10.27 2.69
N ILE A 71 1.25 9.24 3.19
CA ILE A 71 -0.22 9.15 3.12
C ILE A 71 -0.89 10.10 4.11
N ARG A 72 -0.36 10.25 5.34
CA ARG A 72 -0.89 11.22 6.30
C ARG A 72 -0.77 12.66 5.77
N ASP A 73 0.29 12.99 5.04
CA ASP A 73 0.44 14.30 4.38
C ASP A 73 -0.63 14.53 3.31
N LEU A 74 -1.02 13.47 2.59
CA LEU A 74 -2.15 13.54 1.65
C LEU A 74 -3.48 13.66 2.39
N GLU A 75 -3.67 12.96 3.51
CA GLU A 75 -4.90 13.05 4.30
C GLU A 75 -5.15 14.45 4.84
N GLN A 76 -4.10 15.13 5.31
CA GLN A 76 -4.17 16.52 5.77
C GLN A 76 -4.67 17.47 4.68
N LYS A 77 -4.35 17.19 3.41
CA LYS A 77 -4.69 18.06 2.27
C LYS A 77 -5.99 17.69 1.56
N HIS A 78 -6.36 16.41 1.58
CA HIS A 78 -7.40 15.87 0.72
C HIS A 78 -8.48 15.06 1.45
N GLY A 79 -8.35 14.90 2.77
CA GLY A 79 -9.27 14.14 3.61
C GLY A 79 -8.81 12.70 3.84
N PRO A 80 -9.48 11.97 4.76
CA PRO A 80 -9.00 10.68 5.25
C PRO A 80 -8.97 9.59 4.17
N VAL A 81 -8.18 8.55 4.37
CA VAL A 81 -8.29 7.32 3.59
C VAL A 81 -9.65 6.68 3.90
N ARG A 82 -10.56 6.72 2.92
CA ARG A 82 -11.89 6.12 3.05
C ARG A 82 -11.88 4.65 2.66
N TRP A 83 -11.09 4.34 1.63
CA TRP A 83 -11.16 3.05 0.96
C TRP A 83 -9.77 2.52 0.66
N ILE A 84 -9.62 1.21 0.81
CA ILE A 84 -8.42 0.47 0.44
C ILE A 84 -8.88 -0.64 -0.48
N LEU A 85 -8.22 -0.82 -1.63
CA LEU A 85 -8.60 -1.82 -2.62
C LEU A 85 -7.42 -2.72 -2.94
N LEU A 86 -7.61 -4.03 -2.79
CA LEU A 86 -6.69 -5.06 -3.24
C LEU A 86 -7.18 -5.64 -4.59
N PRO A 87 -6.49 -5.33 -5.70
CA PRO A 87 -6.91 -5.73 -7.05
C PRO A 87 -6.20 -6.99 -7.57
N SER A 88 -5.32 -7.62 -6.79
CA SER A 88 -4.37 -8.63 -7.28
C SER A 88 -4.37 -9.91 -6.44
N LYS A 89 -4.20 -11.04 -7.13
CA LYS A 89 -3.98 -12.36 -6.49
C LYS A 89 -2.53 -12.54 -6.07
N ALA A 90 -1.65 -11.67 -6.54
CA ALA A 90 -0.22 -11.79 -6.34
C ALA A 90 0.13 -11.63 -4.87
N VAL A 91 0.90 -12.59 -4.35
CA VAL A 91 1.16 -12.75 -2.91
C VAL A 91 1.81 -11.51 -2.32
N GLU A 92 2.67 -10.83 -3.08
CA GLU A 92 3.41 -9.64 -2.69
C GLU A 92 2.50 -8.44 -2.37
N HIS A 93 1.35 -8.33 -3.02
CA HIS A 93 0.34 -7.32 -2.67
C HIS A 93 -0.56 -7.80 -1.53
N LYS A 94 -0.88 -9.10 -1.51
CA LYS A 94 -1.79 -9.69 -0.53
C LYS A 94 -1.26 -9.59 0.89
N VAL A 95 -0.03 -10.02 1.13
CA VAL A 95 0.57 -10.05 2.48
C VAL A 95 0.71 -8.66 3.08
N LEU A 96 0.80 -7.62 2.25
CA LEU A 96 0.95 -6.23 2.68
C LEU A 96 -0.39 -5.55 2.97
N THR A 97 -1.48 -6.04 2.36
CA THR A 97 -2.79 -5.39 2.42
C THR A 97 -3.39 -5.36 3.82
N ALA A 98 -3.45 -6.50 4.53
CA ALA A 98 -4.05 -6.55 5.87
C ALA A 98 -3.23 -5.75 6.91
N PRO A 99 -1.89 -5.85 6.99
CA PRO A 99 -1.07 -4.96 7.82
C PRO A 99 -1.26 -3.48 7.51
N PHE A 100 -1.42 -3.12 6.23
CA PHE A 100 -1.66 -1.76 5.81
C PHE A 100 -3.04 -1.27 6.25
N ALA A 101 -4.10 -2.05 6.01
CA ALA A 101 -5.47 -1.70 6.40
C ALA A 101 -5.61 -1.49 7.91
N ARG A 102 -4.89 -2.25 8.74
CA ARG A 102 -4.84 -2.04 10.20
C ARG A 102 -4.30 -0.67 10.63
N LYS A 103 -3.63 0.09 9.75
CA LYS A 103 -3.17 1.46 10.03
C LYS A 103 -4.23 2.53 9.74
N PHE A 104 -5.33 2.16 9.09
CA PHE A 104 -6.45 3.02 8.72
C PHE A 104 -7.77 2.34 9.12
N PRO A 105 -8.09 2.26 10.43
CA PRO A 105 -9.21 1.46 10.93
C PRO A 105 -10.58 1.92 10.42
N ASP A 106 -10.73 3.20 10.09
CA ASP A 106 -11.97 3.78 9.54
C ASP A 106 -12.11 3.55 8.03
N ALA A 107 -11.06 3.07 7.36
CA ALA A 107 -11.07 2.80 5.93
C ALA A 107 -11.72 1.45 5.63
N LYS A 108 -12.66 1.41 4.68
CA LYS A 108 -13.24 0.15 4.21
C LYS A 108 -12.28 -0.55 3.24
N LEU A 109 -11.89 -1.78 3.58
CA LEU A 109 -11.11 -2.66 2.70
C LEU A 109 -12.04 -3.37 1.71
N PHE A 110 -11.75 -3.24 0.43
CA PHE A 110 -12.37 -3.97 -0.67
C PHE A 110 -11.39 -4.96 -1.26
N VAL A 111 -11.86 -6.18 -1.46
CA VAL A 111 -11.12 -7.25 -2.13
C VAL A 111 -12.02 -7.83 -3.20
N ALA A 112 -11.47 -8.10 -4.38
CA ALA A 112 -12.21 -8.73 -5.46
C ALA A 112 -12.71 -10.14 -5.03
N PRO A 113 -13.98 -10.50 -5.29
CA PRO A 113 -14.49 -11.84 -5.06
C PRO A 113 -13.58 -12.91 -5.68
N GLY A 114 -13.30 -13.99 -4.94
CA GLY A 114 -12.42 -15.07 -5.39
C GLY A 114 -10.92 -14.75 -5.38
N GLN A 115 -10.49 -13.58 -4.87
CA GLN A 115 -9.07 -13.25 -4.67
C GLN A 115 -8.57 -13.46 -3.24
N PHE A 116 -9.49 -13.73 -2.30
CA PHE A 116 -9.20 -13.91 -0.88
C PHE A 116 -9.65 -15.29 -0.39
N SER A 117 -8.75 -15.99 0.31
CA SER A 117 -9.05 -17.23 1.05
C SER A 117 -8.24 -17.30 2.35
N VAL A 118 -6.96 -16.89 2.38
CA VAL A 118 -6.13 -16.71 3.61
C VAL A 118 -4.81 -15.97 3.32
N PRO A 119 -4.14 -15.37 4.34
CA PRO A 119 -4.69 -14.97 5.64
C PRO A 119 -5.26 -13.54 5.60
N VAL A 120 -6.30 -13.31 6.41
CA VAL A 120 -6.83 -11.98 6.75
C VAL A 120 -6.22 -11.53 8.07
#